data_AF-A0A067KSY8-F1
#
_entry.id   AF-A0A067KSY8-F1
#
_cell.length_a   1.000
_cell.length_b   1.000
_cell.length_c   1.000
_cell.angle_alpha   90.00
_cell.angle_beta   90.00
_cell.angle_gamma   90.00
#
_symmetry.space_group_name_H-M   'P 1'
#
loop_
_entity.id
_entity.type
_entity.pdbx_description
1 polymer ?
#
loop_
_entity_poly.entity_id
_entity_poly.type
_entity_poly.pdbx_seq_one_letter_code
_entity_poly.pdbx_strand_id
1 'polypeptide(L)'
;MDLVIEENVDELLKAQTHMWNHTPQFIKSMSLKCAVELGIPDIINNHGQPMPLSDLVSALEGMTLGLIMVNEVTASDSIFLGQVAALKCKEAFKGLNSLVDVAGGTGNMSKGIANAFPSIKCTALDLPHVVAVADSQGAKNLNFVVGDMFRVAHPADAALIKWVLHDWADEYCVKILKNCKEAITRNGKQENNHKDIIIDMVMANKNSDDDLAETEFCLI
;
A
#
# COMPACT_ATOMS: atom_id res chain seq x y z
N MET A 1 -1.73 -2.41 31.35
CA MET A 1 -0.66 -2.69 30.37
C MET A 1 -1.13 -2.35 28.97
N ASP A 2 -2.38 -2.67 28.62
CA ASP A 2 -2.98 -2.30 27.31
C ASP A 2 -3.18 -0.79 27.09
N LEU A 3 -3.59 -0.02 28.10
CA LEU A 3 -3.80 1.44 27.99
C LEU A 3 -2.53 2.24 27.66
N VAL A 4 -1.37 1.81 28.17
CA VAL A 4 -0.07 2.47 27.92
C VAL A 4 0.44 2.17 26.51
N ILE A 5 0.08 1.01 25.96
CA ILE A 5 0.39 0.65 24.57
C ILE A 5 -0.50 1.46 23.62
N GLU A 6 -1.78 1.65 23.94
CA GLU A 6 -2.71 2.44 23.12
C GLU A 6 -2.36 3.94 23.05
N GLU A 7 -2.03 4.57 24.18
CA GLU A 7 -1.57 5.99 24.22
C GLU A 7 -0.32 6.19 23.37
N ASN A 8 0.66 5.29 23.49
CA ASN A 8 1.90 5.36 22.71
C ASN A 8 1.63 5.20 21.21
N VAL A 9 0.65 4.37 20.81
CA VAL A 9 0.27 4.23 19.40
C VAL A 9 -0.43 5.47 18.85
N ASP A 10 -1.18 6.24 19.66
CA ASP A 10 -1.80 7.50 19.21
C ASP A 10 -0.74 8.58 18.96
N GLU A 11 0.23 8.70 19.87
CA GLU A 11 1.37 9.60 19.68
C GLU A 11 2.19 9.20 18.45
N LEU A 12 2.45 7.90 18.26
CA LEU A 12 3.15 7.40 17.08
C LEU A 12 2.35 7.63 15.79
N LEU A 13 1.03 7.47 15.79
CA LEU A 13 0.19 7.74 14.62
C LEU A 13 0.23 9.23 14.27
N LYS A 14 0.13 10.12 15.26
CA LYS A 14 0.27 11.56 15.06
C LYS A 14 1.66 11.92 14.53
N ALA A 15 2.71 11.31 15.07
CA ALA A 15 4.08 11.50 14.58
C ALA A 15 4.25 10.98 13.14
N GLN A 16 3.63 9.84 12.81
CA GLN A 16 3.63 9.29 11.46
C GLN A 16 2.92 10.23 10.48
N THR A 17 1.72 10.71 10.81
CA THR A 17 0.98 11.71 10.02
C THR A 17 1.80 12.99 9.86
N HIS A 18 2.46 13.46 10.92
CA HIS A 18 3.33 14.64 10.85
C HIS A 18 4.52 14.43 9.91
N MET A 19 5.22 13.29 9.99
CA MET A 19 6.29 12.94 9.05
C MET A 19 5.76 12.88 7.61
N TRP A 20 4.61 12.23 7.41
CA TRP A 20 3.97 12.07 6.12
C TRP A 20 3.53 13.40 5.50
N ASN A 21 3.05 14.37 6.29
CA ASN A 21 2.77 15.73 5.83
C ASN A 21 4.02 16.48 5.33
N HIS A 22 5.20 16.17 5.87
CA HIS A 22 6.47 16.73 5.39
C HIS A 22 7.15 15.89 4.30
N THR A 23 6.70 14.65 4.10
CA THR A 23 7.30 13.71 3.16
C THR A 23 7.20 14.15 1.69
N PRO A 24 6.13 14.82 1.19
CA PRO A 24 6.11 15.37 -0.18
C PRO A 24 7.28 16.29 -0.51
N GLN A 25 7.82 17.03 0.48
CA GLN A 25 9.00 17.87 0.31
C GLN A 25 10.28 17.02 0.18
N PHE A 26 10.35 15.93 0.93
CA PHE A 26 11.42 14.95 0.86
C PHE A 26 11.38 14.15 -0.46
N ILE A 27 10.20 13.75 -0.94
CA ILE A 27 10.01 13.02 -2.21
C ILE A 27 10.63 13.80 -3.38
N LYS A 28 10.50 15.14 -3.43
CA LYS A 28 11.16 15.96 -4.47
C LYS A 28 12.68 15.86 -4.40
N SER A 29 13.25 16.02 -3.22
CA SER A 29 14.70 15.91 -2.99
C SER A 29 15.24 14.50 -3.31
N MET A 30 14.45 13.47 -2.99
CA MET A 30 14.81 12.08 -3.24
C MET A 30 14.63 11.67 -4.69
N SER A 31 13.57 12.14 -5.36
CA SER A 31 13.38 11.96 -6.80
C SER A 31 14.53 12.62 -7.57
N LEU A 32 14.96 13.81 -7.13
CA LEU A 32 16.13 14.48 -7.68
C LEU A 32 17.42 13.70 -7.45
N LYS A 33 17.66 13.23 -6.21
CA LYS A 33 18.82 12.39 -5.88
C LYS A 33 18.83 11.11 -6.72
N CYS A 34 17.68 10.44 -6.84
CA CYS A 34 17.50 9.25 -7.64
C CYS A 34 17.79 9.53 -9.12
N ALA A 35 17.26 10.62 -9.68
CA ALA A 35 17.54 11.00 -11.07
C ALA A 35 19.05 11.20 -11.31
N VAL A 36 19.77 11.79 -10.34
CA VAL A 36 21.22 11.97 -10.40
C VAL A 36 21.97 10.65 -10.26
N GLU A 37 21.62 9.80 -9.28
CA GLU A 37 22.28 8.51 -9.04
C GLU A 37 22.05 7.50 -10.18
N LEU A 38 20.89 7.56 -10.82
CA LEU A 38 20.56 6.80 -12.03
C LEU A 38 21.20 7.39 -13.30
N GLY A 39 21.90 8.52 -13.20
CA GLY A 39 22.51 9.17 -14.36
C GLY A 39 21.50 9.60 -15.43
N ILE A 40 20.23 9.82 -15.06
CA ILE A 40 19.17 10.22 -16.00
C ILE A 40 19.56 11.48 -16.80
N PRO A 41 20.16 12.54 -16.19
CA PRO A 41 20.63 13.69 -16.95
C PRO A 41 21.65 13.32 -18.03
N ASP A 42 22.60 12.44 -17.73
CA ASP A 42 23.63 12.02 -18.68
C ASP A 42 23.03 11.15 -19.79
N ILE A 43 22.11 10.25 -19.47
CA ILE A 43 21.37 9.42 -20.44
C ILE A 43 20.62 10.30 -21.44
N ILE A 44 19.88 11.30 -20.95
CA ILE A 44 19.12 12.24 -21.79
C ILE A 44 20.08 13.10 -22.63
N ASN A 45 21.16 13.61 -22.04
CA ASN A 45 22.13 14.43 -22.74
C ASN A 45 22.85 13.66 -23.87
N ASN A 46 23.24 12.41 -23.60
CA ASN A 46 23.92 11.55 -24.57
C ASN A 46 23.02 11.12 -25.75
N HIS A 47 21.70 11.14 -25.56
CA HIS A 47 20.75 10.85 -26.62
C HIS A 47 20.64 11.96 -27.68
N GLY A 48 21.05 13.20 -27.35
CA GLY A 48 21.18 14.31 -28.31
C GLY A 48 19.87 14.90 -28.84
N GLN A 49 18.73 14.36 -28.44
CA GLN A 49 17.37 14.80 -28.80
C GLN A 49 16.38 14.45 -27.68
N PRO A 50 15.19 15.07 -27.60
CA PRO A 50 14.17 14.67 -26.63
C PRO A 50 13.94 13.16 -26.65
N MET A 51 14.16 12.52 -25.50
CA MET A 51 14.11 11.07 -25.37
C MET A 51 12.67 10.59 -25.14
N PRO A 52 12.15 9.63 -25.94
CA PRO A 52 10.90 8.96 -25.65
C PRO A 52 10.95 8.21 -24.32
N LEU A 53 9.82 8.15 -23.60
CA LEU A 53 9.76 7.47 -22.30
C LEU A 53 10.13 5.98 -22.39
N SER A 54 9.75 5.30 -23.47
CA SER A 54 10.14 3.91 -23.73
C SER A 54 11.65 3.71 -23.74
N ASP A 55 12.36 4.62 -24.39
CA ASP A 55 13.80 4.51 -24.60
C ASP A 55 14.55 4.84 -23.31
N LEU A 56 14.01 5.78 -22.51
CA LEU A 56 14.49 6.06 -21.16
C LEU A 56 14.31 4.86 -20.24
N VAL A 57 13.15 4.21 -20.26
CA VAL A 57 12.88 3.01 -19.45
C VAL A 57 13.83 1.88 -19.84
N SER A 58 14.01 1.60 -21.14
CA SER A 58 14.98 0.60 -21.60
C SER A 58 16.43 0.95 -21.23
N ALA A 59 16.80 2.22 -21.21
CA ALA A 59 18.12 2.66 -20.75
C ALA A 59 18.32 2.49 -19.23
N LEU A 60 17.22 2.48 -18.47
CA LEU A 60 17.20 2.34 -17.01
C LEU A 60 17.00 0.89 -16.52
N GLU A 61 16.66 -0.06 -17.39
CA GLU A 61 16.40 -1.48 -17.05
C GLU A 61 17.57 -2.21 -16.35
N GLY A 62 18.73 -1.58 -16.19
CA GLY A 62 19.88 -2.08 -15.42
C GLY A 62 20.12 -1.42 -14.06
N MET A 63 19.32 -0.42 -13.66
CA MET A 63 19.62 0.43 -12.50
C MET A 63 18.55 0.31 -11.40
N THR A 64 18.80 -0.54 -10.42
CA THR A 64 17.86 -0.96 -9.35
C THR A 64 17.69 0.04 -8.20
N LEU A 65 18.44 1.15 -8.17
CA LEU A 65 18.55 2.03 -6.99
C LEU A 65 17.29 2.87 -6.68
N GLY A 66 16.53 3.29 -7.70
CA GLY A 66 15.32 4.09 -7.50
C GLY A 66 14.15 3.30 -6.87
N LEU A 67 14.06 2.01 -7.17
CA LEU A 67 13.02 1.13 -6.63
C LEU A 67 13.28 0.74 -5.17
N ILE A 68 14.56 0.65 -4.76
CA ILE A 68 14.95 0.19 -3.41
C ILE A 68 14.48 1.17 -2.32
N MET A 69 14.63 2.47 -2.52
CA MET A 69 14.25 3.46 -1.49
C MET A 69 12.74 3.61 -1.31
N VAL A 70 11.96 3.56 -2.40
CA VAL A 70 10.50 3.55 -2.30
C VAL A 70 10.04 2.26 -1.61
N ASN A 71 10.66 1.12 -1.93
CA ASN A 71 10.34 -0.15 -1.28
C ASN A 71 10.63 -0.17 0.22
N GLU A 72 11.77 0.39 0.68
CA GLU A 72 12.10 0.42 2.11
C GLU A 72 11.17 1.32 2.94
N VAL A 73 10.86 2.52 2.42
CA VAL A 73 9.93 3.45 3.11
C VAL A 73 8.53 2.84 3.18
N THR A 74 8.03 2.31 2.07
CA THR A 74 6.72 1.64 2.02
C THR A 74 6.69 0.37 2.88
N ALA A 75 7.80 -0.38 2.96
CA ALA A 75 7.90 -1.56 3.81
C ALA A 75 7.83 -1.22 5.31
N SER A 76 8.62 -0.23 5.75
CA SER A 76 8.61 0.24 7.14
C SER A 76 7.22 0.76 7.54
N ASP A 77 6.62 1.57 6.67
CA ASP A 77 5.26 2.08 6.85
C ASP A 77 4.21 0.96 6.93
N SER A 78 4.29 -0.04 6.05
CA SER A 78 3.41 -1.22 6.07
C SER A 78 3.55 -2.04 7.35
N ILE A 79 4.76 -2.17 7.91
CA ILE A 79 4.96 -2.87 9.19
C ILE A 79 4.27 -2.09 10.32
N PHE A 80 4.49 -0.77 10.37
CA PHE A 80 3.92 0.08 11.40
C PHE A 80 2.38 0.10 11.32
N LEU A 81 1.81 0.37 10.14
CA LEU A 81 0.36 0.39 9.94
C LEU A 81 -0.28 -0.97 10.16
N GLY A 82 0.43 -2.07 9.88
CA GLY A 82 -0.03 -3.41 10.21
C GLY A 82 -0.22 -3.61 11.72
N GLN A 83 0.70 -3.08 12.53
CA GLN A 83 0.58 -3.10 14.00
C GLN A 83 -0.53 -2.17 14.49
N VAL A 84 -0.65 -0.97 13.93
CA VAL A 84 -1.74 -0.04 14.25
C VAL A 84 -3.09 -0.68 13.96
N ALA A 85 -3.27 -1.23 12.76
CA ALA A 85 -4.51 -1.88 12.33
C ALA A 85 -4.88 -3.05 13.26
N ALA A 86 -3.88 -3.83 13.68
CA ALA A 86 -4.04 -4.92 14.64
C ALA A 86 -4.47 -4.44 16.04
N LEU A 87 -3.97 -3.30 16.50
CA LEU A 87 -4.21 -2.81 17.85
C LEU A 87 -5.50 -1.98 17.92
N LYS A 88 -5.70 -1.05 16.98
CA LYS A 88 -6.76 -0.02 17.02
C LYS A 88 -7.94 -0.31 16.11
N CYS A 89 -7.74 -1.06 15.03
CA CYS A 89 -8.77 -1.29 14.02
C CYS A 89 -9.34 -2.71 14.07
N LYS A 90 -9.31 -3.38 15.24
CA LYS A 90 -9.79 -4.77 15.40
C LYS A 90 -11.22 -5.00 14.87
N GLU A 91 -12.10 -4.02 15.06
CA GLU A 91 -13.49 -4.10 14.58
C GLU A 91 -13.60 -4.10 13.05
N ALA A 92 -12.63 -3.53 12.32
CA ALA A 92 -12.55 -3.63 10.87
C ALA A 92 -12.39 -5.10 10.43
N PHE A 93 -11.57 -5.87 11.14
CA PHE A 93 -11.24 -7.26 10.82
C PHE A 93 -12.16 -8.30 11.45
N LYS A 94 -13.07 -7.87 12.33
CA LYS A 94 -14.00 -8.76 13.02
C LYS A 94 -14.96 -9.45 12.06
N GLY A 95 -15.06 -10.78 12.20
CA GLY A 95 -15.94 -11.64 11.39
C GLY A 95 -15.35 -12.08 10.05
N LEU A 96 -14.15 -11.61 9.70
CA LEU A 96 -13.45 -12.04 8.49
C LEU A 96 -12.80 -13.42 8.71
N ASN A 97 -12.88 -14.27 7.70
CA ASN A 97 -12.10 -15.51 7.60
C ASN A 97 -10.97 -15.38 6.56
N SER A 98 -11.10 -14.44 5.62
CA SER A 98 -10.13 -14.21 4.55
C SER A 98 -10.04 -12.73 4.15
N LEU A 99 -8.83 -12.29 3.84
CA LEU A 99 -8.51 -10.92 3.42
C LEU A 99 -7.59 -11.00 2.20
N VAL A 100 -7.88 -10.22 1.16
CA VAL A 100 -6.94 -9.96 0.06
C VAL A 100 -6.35 -8.57 0.19
N ASP A 101 -5.03 -8.47 0.17
CA ASP A 101 -4.25 -7.22 0.18
C ASP A 101 -3.83 -6.92 -1.26
N VAL A 102 -4.51 -5.95 -1.87
CA VAL A 102 -4.43 -5.63 -3.31
C VAL A 102 -3.26 -4.70 -3.55
N ALA A 103 -2.34 -5.10 -4.45
CA ALA A 103 -1.01 -4.52 -4.57
C ALA A 103 -0.27 -4.55 -3.23
N GLY A 104 -0.36 -5.69 -2.53
CA GLY A 104 0.15 -5.89 -1.17
C GLY A 104 1.69 -5.93 -1.06
N GLY A 105 2.40 -5.76 -2.17
CA GLY A 105 3.85 -5.76 -2.22
C GLY A 105 4.45 -7.10 -1.78
N THR A 106 5.51 -7.01 -0.98
CA THR A 106 6.15 -8.17 -0.34
C THR A 106 5.42 -8.64 0.93
N GLY A 107 4.19 -8.15 1.18
CA GLY A 107 3.28 -8.68 2.20
C GLY A 107 3.54 -8.20 3.62
N ASN A 108 4.28 -7.10 3.82
CA ASN A 108 4.59 -6.58 5.15
C ASN A 108 3.35 -6.22 5.97
N MET A 109 2.37 -5.54 5.36
CA MET A 109 1.09 -5.19 5.99
C MET A 109 0.31 -6.47 6.33
N SER A 110 0.13 -7.33 5.31
CA SER A 110 -0.50 -8.63 5.45
C SER A 110 0.12 -9.51 6.55
N LYS A 111 1.44 -9.49 6.75
CA LYS A 111 2.14 -10.23 7.80
C LYS A 111 1.81 -9.70 9.19
N GLY A 112 1.71 -8.38 9.35
CA GLY A 112 1.24 -7.75 10.58
C GLY A 112 -0.18 -8.19 10.94
N ILE A 113 -1.09 -8.13 9.98
CA ILE A 113 -2.50 -8.56 10.15
C ILE A 113 -2.57 -10.07 10.44
N ALA A 114 -1.87 -10.90 9.66
CA ALA A 114 -1.88 -12.35 9.80
C ALA A 114 -1.39 -12.80 11.20
N ASN A 115 -0.36 -12.14 11.74
CA ASN A 115 0.16 -12.40 13.08
C ASN A 115 -0.81 -11.95 14.18
N ALA A 116 -1.49 -10.82 13.99
CA ALA A 116 -2.47 -10.31 14.95
C ALA A 116 -3.79 -11.09 14.95
N PHE A 117 -4.19 -11.61 13.79
CA PHE A 117 -5.42 -12.37 13.60
C PHE A 117 -5.12 -13.73 12.94
N PRO A 118 -4.61 -14.72 13.71
CA PRO A 118 -4.20 -16.03 13.17
C PRO A 118 -5.31 -16.82 12.48
N SER A 119 -6.59 -16.48 12.75
CA SER A 119 -7.76 -17.10 12.12
C SER A 119 -8.06 -16.56 10.72
N ILE A 120 -7.56 -15.37 10.37
CA ILE A 120 -7.79 -14.74 9.06
C ILE A 120 -6.74 -15.25 8.08
N LYS A 121 -7.18 -15.81 6.95
CA LYS A 121 -6.29 -16.13 5.83
C LYS A 121 -6.00 -14.87 5.02
N CYS A 122 -4.78 -14.39 5.07
CA CYS A 122 -4.35 -13.22 4.32
C CYS A 122 -3.74 -13.65 2.97
N THR A 123 -4.04 -12.91 1.92
CA THR A 123 -3.45 -13.10 0.59
C THR A 123 -2.91 -11.78 0.09
N ALA A 124 -1.58 -11.65 -0.05
CA ALA A 124 -0.98 -10.52 -0.75
C ALA A 124 -1.02 -10.79 -2.25
N LEU A 125 -1.73 -9.93 -3.00
CA LEU A 125 -1.84 -9.99 -4.45
C LEU A 125 -0.98 -8.90 -5.08
N ASP A 126 -0.07 -9.28 -5.96
CA ASP A 126 0.77 -8.34 -6.69
C ASP A 126 1.26 -8.92 -8.03
N LEU A 127 1.96 -8.11 -8.81
CA LEU A 127 2.54 -8.47 -10.10
C LEU A 127 3.63 -9.54 -9.95
N PRO A 128 3.90 -10.32 -11.02
CA PRO A 128 4.83 -11.45 -10.96
C PRO A 128 6.22 -11.10 -10.40
N HIS A 129 6.77 -9.95 -10.79
CA HIS A 129 8.11 -9.52 -10.38
C HIS A 129 8.19 -9.12 -8.90
N VAL A 130 7.08 -8.67 -8.31
CA VAL A 130 7.01 -8.31 -6.89
C VAL A 130 6.87 -9.57 -6.03
N VAL A 131 5.96 -10.46 -6.41
CA VAL A 131 5.74 -11.72 -5.69
C VAL A 131 6.99 -12.60 -5.72
N ALA A 132 7.79 -12.56 -6.79
CA ALA A 132 9.02 -13.34 -6.93
C ALA A 132 10.07 -13.04 -5.84
N VAL A 133 10.05 -11.84 -5.26
CA VAL A 133 11.00 -11.41 -4.22
C VAL A 133 10.38 -11.38 -2.82
N ALA A 134 9.12 -11.79 -2.67
CA ALA A 134 8.43 -11.78 -1.40
C ALA A 134 8.92 -12.88 -0.47
N ASP A 135 9.16 -12.53 0.80
CA ASP A 135 9.52 -13.50 1.83
C ASP A 135 8.27 -14.16 2.43
N SER A 136 8.07 -15.43 2.11
CA SER A 136 6.99 -16.25 2.67
C SER A 136 7.26 -16.72 4.10
N GLN A 137 8.45 -16.46 4.65
CA GLN A 137 8.77 -16.85 6.02
C GLN A 137 8.15 -15.87 7.02
N GLY A 138 7.37 -16.40 7.95
CA GLY A 138 6.98 -15.69 9.18
C GLY A 138 5.50 -15.44 9.44
N ALA A 139 4.58 -15.84 8.55
CA ALA A 139 3.14 -15.93 8.87
C ALA A 139 2.51 -17.15 8.18
N LYS A 140 2.02 -18.13 8.96
CA LYS A 140 1.50 -19.41 8.43
C LYS A 140 0.19 -19.26 7.64
N ASN A 141 -0.53 -18.18 7.88
CA ASN A 141 -1.82 -17.83 7.30
C ASN A 141 -1.69 -16.73 6.23
N LEU A 142 -0.48 -16.46 5.74
CA LEU A 142 -0.22 -15.53 4.63
C LEU A 142 0.16 -16.31 3.37
N ASN A 143 -0.55 -16.03 2.27
CA ASN A 143 -0.22 -16.51 0.94
C ASN A 143 0.12 -15.35 0.01
N PHE A 144 0.88 -15.64 -1.03
CA PHE A 144 1.15 -14.70 -2.12
C PHE A 144 0.50 -15.19 -3.41
N VAL A 145 -0.18 -14.30 -4.12
CA VAL A 145 -0.85 -14.59 -5.38
C VAL A 145 -0.39 -13.61 -6.44
N VAL A 146 0.08 -14.16 -7.55
CA VAL A 146 0.36 -13.35 -8.74
C VAL A 146 -0.96 -12.90 -9.35
N GLY A 147 -1.13 -11.60 -9.55
CA GLY A 147 -2.36 -11.03 -10.09
C GLY A 147 -2.17 -9.61 -10.61
N ASP A 148 -3.21 -9.12 -11.28
CA ASP A 148 -3.32 -7.75 -11.77
C ASP A 148 -4.60 -7.16 -11.17
N MET A 149 -4.48 -6.10 -10.38
CA MET A 149 -5.61 -5.43 -9.70
C MET A 149 -6.63 -4.82 -10.67
N PHE A 150 -6.24 -4.57 -11.92
CA PHE A 150 -7.18 -4.13 -12.98
C PHE A 150 -8.00 -5.27 -13.58
N ARG A 151 -7.75 -6.51 -13.15
CA ARG A 151 -8.53 -7.71 -13.45
C ARG A 151 -9.23 -8.21 -12.19
N VAL A 152 -9.95 -9.32 -12.31
CA VAL A 152 -10.67 -9.92 -11.17
C VAL A 152 -9.69 -10.24 -10.04
N ALA A 153 -9.88 -9.59 -8.90
CA ALA A 153 -9.07 -9.82 -7.70
C ALA A 153 -9.37 -11.19 -7.06
N HIS A 154 -8.48 -11.65 -6.17
CA HIS A 154 -8.62 -12.94 -5.51
C HIS A 154 -9.83 -12.93 -4.54
N PRO A 155 -10.73 -13.94 -4.57
CA PRO A 155 -11.89 -13.96 -3.68
C PRO A 155 -11.50 -13.99 -2.19
N ALA A 156 -12.15 -13.15 -1.39
CA ALA A 156 -11.93 -13.02 0.05
C ALA A 156 -13.19 -12.45 0.74
N ASP A 157 -13.20 -12.32 2.07
CA ASP A 157 -14.29 -11.63 2.79
C ASP A 157 -14.10 -10.11 2.79
N ALA A 158 -12.86 -9.64 2.62
CA ALA A 158 -12.53 -8.23 2.53
C ALA A 158 -11.36 -8.00 1.58
N ALA A 159 -11.33 -6.83 0.97
CA ALA A 159 -10.17 -6.32 0.24
C ALA A 159 -9.52 -5.18 1.02
N LEU A 160 -8.20 -5.22 1.15
CA LEU A 160 -7.37 -4.16 1.71
C LEU A 160 -6.65 -3.47 0.56
N ILE A 161 -6.73 -2.13 0.53
CA ILE A 161 -6.11 -1.29 -0.48
C ILE A 161 -5.29 -0.22 0.26
N LYS A 162 -3.98 -0.43 0.36
CA LYS A 162 -3.06 0.40 1.14
C LYS A 162 -2.10 1.12 0.20
N TRP A 163 -2.14 2.46 0.17
CA TRP A 163 -1.25 3.26 -0.67
C TRP A 163 -1.31 2.89 -2.17
N VAL A 164 -2.52 2.70 -2.70
CA VAL A 164 -2.71 2.36 -4.12
C VAL A 164 -3.48 3.44 -4.85
N LEU A 165 -4.60 3.92 -4.30
CA LEU A 165 -5.54 4.74 -5.06
C LEU A 165 -4.96 6.11 -5.44
N HIS A 166 -4.06 6.69 -4.63
CA HIS A 166 -3.41 7.97 -4.94
C HIS A 166 -2.51 7.95 -6.18
N ASP A 167 -2.07 6.78 -6.65
CA ASP A 167 -1.24 6.66 -7.86
C ASP A 167 -2.05 6.76 -9.15
N TRP A 168 -3.38 6.72 -9.06
CA TRP A 168 -4.25 6.53 -10.21
C TRP A 168 -5.29 7.65 -10.35
N ALA A 169 -5.65 7.93 -11.61
CA ALA A 169 -6.78 8.81 -11.89
C ALA A 169 -8.11 8.12 -11.52
N ASP A 170 -9.15 8.93 -11.24
CA ASP A 170 -10.45 8.49 -10.77
C ASP A 170 -11.05 7.30 -11.53
N GLU A 171 -10.92 7.28 -12.86
CA GLU A 171 -11.44 6.19 -13.70
C GLU A 171 -10.80 4.83 -13.39
N TYR A 172 -9.50 4.83 -13.05
CA TYR A 172 -8.76 3.65 -12.65
C TYR A 172 -9.05 3.28 -11.18
N CYS A 173 -9.20 4.26 -10.30
CA CYS A 173 -9.65 4.03 -8.91
C CYS A 173 -11.00 3.33 -8.86
N VAL A 174 -11.98 3.82 -9.64
CA VAL A 174 -13.31 3.20 -9.78
C VAL A 174 -13.19 1.78 -10.33
N LYS A 175 -12.28 1.53 -11.27
CA LYS A 175 -12.06 0.20 -11.83
C LYS A 175 -11.48 -0.76 -10.79
N ILE A 176 -10.48 -0.34 -10.02
CA ILE A 176 -9.88 -1.13 -8.93
C ILE A 176 -10.96 -1.48 -7.90
N LEU A 177 -11.71 -0.50 -7.42
CA LEU A 177 -12.76 -0.70 -6.41
C LEU A 177 -13.88 -1.63 -6.90
N LYS A 178 -14.29 -1.53 -8.18
CA LYS A 178 -15.27 -2.46 -8.76
C LYS A 178 -14.76 -3.90 -8.77
N ASN A 179 -13.49 -4.11 -9.08
CA ASN A 179 -12.89 -5.44 -9.09
C ASN A 179 -12.76 -6.01 -7.68
N CYS A 180 -12.41 -5.20 -6.68
CA CYS A 180 -12.39 -5.60 -5.27
C CYS A 180 -13.79 -6.03 -4.81
N LYS A 181 -14.80 -5.20 -5.09
CA LYS A 181 -16.21 -5.50 -4.79
C LYS A 181 -16.68 -6.80 -5.43
N GLU A 182 -16.29 -7.06 -6.68
CA GLU A 182 -16.62 -8.32 -7.35
C GLU A 182 -15.93 -9.53 -6.70
N ALA A 183 -14.66 -9.39 -6.31
CA ALA A 183 -13.91 -10.47 -5.66
C ALA A 183 -14.51 -10.86 -4.30
N ILE A 184 -14.94 -9.88 -3.49
CA ILE A 184 -15.53 -10.16 -2.18
C ILE A 184 -16.96 -10.71 -2.30
N THR A 185 -17.76 -10.22 -3.25
CA THR A 185 -19.15 -10.68 -3.45
C THR A 185 -19.23 -12.13 -3.91
N ARG A 186 -18.24 -12.62 -4.68
CA ARG A 186 -18.19 -14.00 -5.18
C ARG A 186 -17.97 -15.05 -4.08
N ASN A 187 -17.61 -14.66 -2.85
CA ASN A 187 -17.33 -15.58 -1.75
C ASN A 187 -18.60 -16.17 -1.07
N GLY A 188 -19.80 -15.89 -1.59
CA GLY A 188 -21.03 -16.61 -1.25
C GLY A 188 -21.61 -16.34 0.16
N LYS A 189 -21.01 -15.44 0.94
CA LYS A 189 -21.56 -14.96 2.22
C LYS A 189 -22.59 -13.84 2.00
N GLN A 190 -23.53 -13.70 2.96
CA GLN A 190 -24.49 -12.59 3.03
C GLN A 190 -23.80 -11.25 2.79
N GLU A 191 -24.42 -10.38 1.97
CA GLU A 191 -23.88 -9.07 1.56
C GLU A 191 -23.39 -8.18 2.73
N ASN A 192 -23.93 -8.39 3.94
CA ASN A 192 -23.72 -7.54 5.10
C ASN A 192 -22.36 -7.71 5.81
N ASN A 193 -21.48 -8.59 5.34
CA ASN A 193 -20.18 -8.86 5.98
C ASN A 193 -18.96 -8.63 5.07
N HIS A 194 -19.17 -8.16 3.85
CA HIS A 194 -18.08 -7.79 2.93
C HIS A 194 -17.60 -6.38 3.25
N LYS A 195 -16.29 -6.15 3.23
CA LYS A 195 -15.71 -4.84 3.55
C LYS A 195 -14.59 -4.49 2.57
N ASP A 196 -14.58 -3.26 2.08
CA ASP A 196 -13.39 -2.67 1.48
C ASP A 196 -12.69 -1.82 2.56
N ILE A 197 -11.42 -2.12 2.81
CA ILE A 197 -10.59 -1.42 3.79
C ILE A 197 -9.58 -0.59 2.99
N ILE A 198 -9.72 0.72 3.02
CA ILE A 198 -8.84 1.64 2.31
C ILE A 198 -7.96 2.36 3.33
N ILE A 199 -6.65 2.33 3.08
CA ILE A 199 -5.65 3.05 3.87
C ILE A 199 -4.89 3.93 2.90
N ASP A 200 -5.23 5.21 2.89
CA ASP A 200 -4.59 6.23 2.07
C ASP A 200 -4.59 7.57 2.81
N MET A 201 -3.86 8.55 2.27
CA MET A 201 -3.96 9.92 2.76
C MET A 201 -5.29 10.53 2.35
N VAL A 202 -6.01 11.09 3.31
CA VAL A 202 -7.21 11.88 3.06
C VAL A 202 -6.87 13.36 3.27
N MET A 203 -7.08 14.16 2.22
CA MET A 203 -6.90 15.60 2.31
C MET A 203 -8.11 16.21 3.02
N ALA A 204 -7.87 16.94 4.11
CA ALA A 204 -8.93 17.66 4.80
C ALA A 204 -9.58 18.70 3.87
N ASN A 205 -10.90 18.87 4.00
CA ASN A 205 -11.63 19.83 3.18
C ASN A 205 -11.38 21.27 3.66
N LYS A 206 -11.18 22.19 2.70
CA LYS A 206 -10.79 23.59 2.88
C LYS A 206 -11.77 24.37 3.76
N ASN A 207 -11.62 24.34 5.09
CA ASN A 207 -12.36 25.24 6.00
C ASN A 207 -11.56 25.67 7.26
N SER A 208 -10.27 25.30 7.36
CA SER A 208 -9.37 25.81 8.41
C SER A 208 -7.97 26.01 7.84
N ASP A 209 -7.28 27.06 8.32
CA ASP A 209 -5.96 27.55 7.86
C ASP A 209 -4.77 26.58 8.02
N ASP A 210 -5.02 25.29 8.30
CA ASP A 210 -3.98 24.26 8.41
C ASP A 210 -4.14 23.23 7.28
N ASP A 211 -3.25 23.32 6.28
CA ASP A 211 -3.07 22.33 5.20
C ASP A 211 -2.45 21.02 5.75
N LEU A 212 -3.17 20.29 6.60
CA LEU A 212 -2.71 19.00 7.13
C LEU A 212 -3.48 17.86 6.45
N ALA A 213 -2.76 16.94 5.80
CA ALA A 213 -3.33 15.66 5.40
C ALA A 213 -3.41 14.75 6.62
N GLU A 214 -4.47 13.94 6.69
CA GLU A 214 -4.66 12.95 7.75
C GLU A 214 -4.57 11.54 7.15
N THR A 215 -3.88 10.64 7.84
CA THR A 215 -3.94 9.21 7.54
C THR A 215 -5.24 8.67 8.15
N GLU A 216 -6.28 8.52 7.33
CA GLU A 216 -7.54 7.93 7.77
C GLU A 216 -7.64 6.46 7.35
N PHE A 217 -8.20 5.64 8.25
CA PHE A 217 -8.67 4.31 7.90
C PHE A 217 -10.10 4.43 7.39
N CYS A 218 -10.28 4.54 6.07
CA CYS A 218 -11.62 4.53 5.49
C CYS A 218 -12.13 3.08 5.39
N LEU A 219 -13.13 2.76 6.21
CA LEU A 219 -13.89 1.51 6.11
C LEU A 219 -15.15 1.81 5.28
N ILE A 220 -15.26 1.21 4.09
CA ILE A 220 -16.39 1.39 3.17
C ILE A 220 -17.13 0.06 2.96
#